data_AF-A0A0I9SG83-F1
#
_entry.id   AF-A0A0I9SG83-F1
#
_cell.length_a   1.000
_cell.length_b   1.000
_cell.length_c   1.000
_cell.angle_alpha   90.00
_cell.angle_beta   90.00
_cell.angle_gamma   90.00
#
_symmetry.space_group_name_H-M   'P 1'
#
loop_
_entity.id
_entity.type
_entity.pdbx_description
1 polymer ?
#
loop_
_entity_poly.entity_id
_entity_poly.type
_entity_poly.pdbx_seq_one_letter_code
_entity_poly.pdbx_strand_id
1 'polypeptide(L)'
;MHNNKKAVSTLLPLVLASAVAMTVSQSAVAEIVLYDQDDTTFSTDGYFNTFYVHSDVERAGEQFDRKQSRVKMGFLPNWIGFNFGKQVGDLKLGGRSSFWVTINDSESNGTETGIDVRQFYATAANEQWGEVLFGKDFGLFG
;
A
#
# COMPACT_ATOMS: atom_id res chain seq x y z
N MET A 1 26.53 25.26 -37.43
CA MET A 1 26.92 24.27 -36.40
C MET A 1 26.08 24.52 -35.15
N HIS A 2 25.05 23.71 -34.90
CA HIS A 2 24.16 23.85 -33.75
C HIS A 2 24.80 23.25 -32.48
N ASN A 3 24.63 23.97 -31.37
CA ASN A 3 25.36 23.79 -30.12
C ASN A 3 24.80 22.63 -29.27
N ASN A 4 25.04 21.39 -29.69
CA ASN A 4 24.53 20.16 -29.03
C ASN A 4 25.15 19.86 -27.65
N LYS A 5 26.13 20.65 -27.18
CA LYS A 5 26.83 20.37 -25.92
C LYS A 5 26.03 20.79 -24.67
N LYS A 6 25.08 21.71 -24.78
CA LYS A 6 24.31 22.21 -23.62
C LYS A 6 23.15 21.30 -23.22
N ALA A 7 22.50 20.63 -24.18
CA ALA A 7 21.37 19.73 -23.92
C ALA A 7 21.81 18.44 -23.19
N VAL A 8 22.95 17.86 -23.57
CA VAL A 8 23.49 16.64 -22.94
C VAL A 8 23.91 16.88 -21.49
N SER A 9 24.44 18.08 -21.19
CA SER A 9 24.90 18.44 -19.84
C SER A 9 23.77 18.72 -18.84
N THR A 10 22.55 19.04 -19.31
CA THR A 10 21.40 19.34 -18.43
C THR A 10 20.48 18.14 -18.25
N LEU A 11 20.44 17.21 -19.21
CA LEU A 11 19.64 15.99 -19.12
C LEU A 11 20.28 14.94 -18.21
N LEU A 12 21.61 14.80 -18.23
CA LEU A 12 22.31 13.86 -17.34
C LEU A 12 22.04 14.09 -15.84
N PRO A 13 22.17 15.31 -15.29
CA PRO A 13 21.89 15.55 -13.87
C PRO A 13 20.40 15.37 -13.53
N LEU A 14 19.49 15.61 -14.48
CA LEU A 14 18.05 15.40 -14.27
C LEU A 14 17.69 13.91 -14.24
N VAL A 15 18.31 13.10 -15.10
CA VAL A 15 18.17 11.63 -15.10
C VAL A 15 18.81 11.02 -13.84
N LEU A 16 19.95 11.53 -13.40
CA LEU A 16 20.61 11.06 -12.18
C LEU A 16 19.81 11.47 -10.93
N ALA A 17 19.27 12.69 -10.89
CA ALA A 17 18.43 13.15 -9.79
C ALA A 17 17.10 12.39 -9.71
N SER A 18 16.50 12.04 -10.85
CA SER A 18 15.28 11.20 -10.88
C SER A 18 15.57 9.74 -10.52
N ALA A 19 16.71 9.19 -10.93
CA ALA A 19 17.15 7.86 -10.50
C ALA A 19 17.42 7.81 -8.98
N VAL A 20 18.02 8.85 -8.40
CA VAL A 20 18.24 8.94 -6.94
C VAL A 20 16.94 9.19 -6.18
N ALA A 21 16.01 9.99 -6.72
CA ALA A 21 14.70 10.19 -6.11
C ALA A 21 13.89 8.87 -6.06
N MET A 22 14.03 8.01 -7.07
CA MET A 22 13.42 6.67 -7.09
C MET A 22 14.07 5.69 -6.11
N THR A 23 15.35 5.85 -5.76
CA THR A 23 16.02 4.99 -4.77
C THR A 23 15.87 5.47 -3.32
N VAL A 24 15.62 6.77 -3.11
CA VAL A 24 15.49 7.40 -1.77
C VAL A 24 14.03 7.65 -1.38
N SER A 25 13.07 7.24 -2.22
CA SER A 25 11.67 7.10 -1.83
C SER A 25 11.53 5.94 -0.83
N GLN A 26 12.09 6.09 0.36
CA GLN A 26 11.85 5.17 1.46
C GLN A 26 10.35 5.25 1.75
N SER A 27 9.62 4.20 1.34
CA SER A 27 8.31 3.91 1.89
C SER A 27 8.44 4.01 3.39
N ALA A 28 7.65 4.90 4.01
CA ALA A 28 7.67 5.11 5.44
C ALA A 28 7.72 3.75 6.16
N VAL A 29 8.71 3.59 7.05
CA VAL A 29 8.98 2.34 7.78
C VAL A 29 7.87 2.08 8.80
N ALA A 30 6.71 1.63 8.31
CA ALA A 30 5.57 1.24 9.13
C ALA A 30 5.56 -0.28 9.41
N GLU A 31 6.61 -0.99 8.98
CA GLU A 31 6.75 -2.42 9.16
C GLU A 31 7.08 -2.74 10.62
N ILE A 32 6.28 -3.62 11.22
CA ILE A 32 6.52 -4.21 12.53
C ILE A 32 7.13 -5.59 12.30
N VAL A 33 8.41 -5.72 12.61
CA VAL A 33 9.14 -7.00 12.53
C VAL A 33 8.64 -7.93 13.64
N LEU A 34 8.16 -9.11 13.24
CA LEU A 34 7.65 -10.14 14.14
C LEU A 34 8.64 -11.28 14.33
N TYR A 35 9.48 -11.53 13.32
CA TYR A 35 10.53 -12.54 13.32
C TYR A 35 11.67 -12.12 12.39
N ASP A 36 12.90 -12.28 12.85
CA ASP A 36 14.12 -12.03 12.09
C ASP A 36 15.25 -12.90 12.65
N GLN A 37 15.40 -14.10 12.10
CA GLN A 37 16.45 -15.05 12.44
C GLN A 37 16.75 -15.96 11.25
N ASP A 38 17.96 -16.50 11.18
CA ASP A 38 18.37 -17.51 10.20
C ASP A 38 17.99 -17.14 8.75
N ASP A 39 18.34 -15.91 8.36
CA ASP A 39 18.04 -15.28 7.07
C ASP A 39 16.55 -15.30 6.69
N THR A 40 15.66 -15.44 7.67
CA THR A 40 14.22 -15.53 7.48
C THR A 40 13.55 -14.40 8.25
N THR A 41 12.71 -13.63 7.57
CA THR A 41 11.97 -12.52 8.14
C THR A 41 10.47 -12.74 8.02
N PHE A 42 9.75 -12.34 9.06
CA PHE A 42 8.30 -12.19 9.03
C PHE A 42 7.94 -10.87 9.68
N SER A 43 7.07 -10.13 9.03
CA SER A 43 6.65 -8.82 9.51
C SER A 43 5.21 -8.52 9.13
N THR A 44 4.67 -7.48 9.75
CA THR A 44 3.32 -7.01 9.50
C THR A 44 3.31 -5.51 9.33
N ASP A 45 2.43 -5.03 8.47
CA ASP A 45 2.18 -3.61 8.24
C ASP A 45 0.68 -3.36 8.14
N GLY A 46 0.28 -2.10 8.28
CA GLY A 46 -1.12 -1.75 8.20
C GLY A 46 -1.36 -0.27 8.05
N TYR A 47 -2.55 0.06 7.56
CA TYR A 47 -3.03 1.42 7.46
C TYR A 47 -4.48 1.48 7.89
N PHE A 48 -4.77 2.39 8.82
CA PHE A 48 -6.11 2.67 9.31
C PHE A 48 -6.52 4.09 8.92
N ASN A 49 -7.59 4.19 8.14
CA ASN A 49 -8.22 5.41 7.67
C ASN A 49 -9.64 5.50 8.22
N THR A 50 -9.73 5.58 9.55
CA THR A 50 -10.99 5.48 10.29
C THR A 50 -11.37 6.82 10.90
N PHE A 51 -12.63 7.21 10.73
CA PHE A 51 -13.16 8.46 11.26
C PHE A 51 -14.43 8.23 12.05
N TYR A 52 -14.53 8.91 13.19
CA TYR A 52 -15.81 9.16 13.82
C TYR A 52 -16.44 10.39 13.18
N VAL A 53 -17.65 10.23 12.65
CA VAL A 53 -18.38 11.28 11.95
C VAL A 53 -19.71 11.51 12.65
N HIS A 54 -19.88 12.72 13.20
CA HIS A 54 -21.18 13.21 13.62
C HIS A 54 -21.76 14.07 12.50
N SER A 55 -23.05 13.89 12.19
CA SER A 55 -23.73 14.64 11.14
C SER A 55 -25.12 15.03 11.60
N ASP A 56 -25.49 16.26 11.30
CA ASP A 56 -26.85 16.77 11.35
C ASP A 56 -27.25 17.14 9.93
N VAL A 57 -28.27 16.49 9.39
CA VAL A 57 -28.69 16.63 7.99
C VAL A 57 -30.11 17.11 7.99
N GLU A 58 -30.32 18.32 7.48
CA GLU A 58 -31.63 18.91 7.25
C GLU A 58 -32.01 18.71 5.79
N ARG A 59 -33.17 18.10 5.52
CA ARG A 59 -33.66 17.89 4.14
C ARG A 59 -35.16 18.13 4.08
N ALA A 60 -35.62 18.80 3.02
CA ALA A 60 -37.03 19.11 2.82
C ALA A 60 -37.94 17.87 2.96
N GLY A 61 -38.83 17.89 3.94
CA GLY A 61 -39.76 16.81 4.32
C GLY A 61 -39.42 16.21 5.69
N GLU A 62 -40.42 16.09 6.58
CA GLU A 62 -40.26 15.72 8.00
C GLU A 62 -39.61 14.34 8.27
N GLN A 63 -39.47 13.48 7.26
CA GLN A 63 -38.88 12.15 7.39
C GLN A 63 -37.38 12.08 7.06
N PHE A 64 -36.77 13.19 6.63
CA PHE A 64 -35.39 13.17 6.13
C PHE A 64 -34.38 13.90 7.03
N ASP A 65 -34.85 14.56 8.09
CA ASP A 65 -33.99 15.18 9.10
C ASP A 65 -33.29 14.13 9.95
N ARG A 66 -31.96 14.21 10.03
CA ARG A 66 -31.14 13.12 10.58
C ARG A 66 -29.96 13.62 11.37
N LYS A 67 -29.98 13.27 12.65
CA LYS A 67 -28.84 13.40 13.56
C LYS A 67 -28.23 12.03 13.81
N GLN A 68 -26.97 11.86 13.45
CA GLN A 68 -26.30 10.56 13.50
C GLN A 68 -24.82 10.68 13.88
N SER A 69 -24.32 9.63 14.52
CA SER A 69 -22.91 9.43 14.82
C SER A 69 -22.49 8.08 14.26
N ARG A 70 -21.43 8.04 13.46
CA ARG A 70 -21.00 6.82 12.75
C ARG A 70 -19.50 6.67 12.73
N VAL A 71 -19.04 5.44 12.64
CA VAL A 71 -17.66 5.12 12.25
C VAL A 71 -17.63 4.86 10.75
N LYS A 72 -16.72 5.53 10.04
CA LYS A 72 -16.58 5.41 8.59
C LYS A 72 -15.11 5.31 8.21
N MET A 73 -14.83 4.59 7.12
CA MET A 73 -13.56 4.74 6.43
C MET A 73 -13.60 5.99 5.54
N GLY A 74 -12.45 6.65 5.36
CA GLY A 74 -12.32 7.68 4.33
C GLY A 74 -12.07 7.08 2.94
N PHE A 75 -11.62 7.91 2.01
CA PHE A 75 -11.40 7.48 0.61
C PHE A 75 -10.32 6.41 0.49
N LEU A 76 -9.28 6.49 1.32
CA LEU A 76 -8.22 5.50 1.31
C LEU A 76 -8.67 4.31 2.17
N PRO A 77 -8.75 3.12 1.60
CA PRO A 77 -9.18 1.93 2.33
C PRO A 77 -8.21 1.49 3.44
N ASN A 78 -8.75 0.91 4.52
CA ASN A 78 -7.96 0.28 5.57
C ASN A 78 -7.40 -1.05 5.08
N TRP A 79 -6.17 -1.38 5.46
CA TRP A 79 -5.59 -2.67 5.14
C TRP A 79 -4.62 -3.15 6.22
N ILE A 80 -4.45 -4.47 6.27
CA ILE A 80 -3.41 -5.14 7.05
C ILE A 80 -2.64 -6.08 6.12
N GLY A 81 -1.32 -6.14 6.28
CA GLY A 81 -0.42 -6.95 5.48
C GLY A 81 0.53 -7.78 6.34
N PHE A 82 0.94 -8.90 5.78
CA PHE A 82 1.97 -9.77 6.30
C PHE A 82 3.01 -9.99 5.21
N ASN A 83 4.27 -9.83 5.57
CA ASN A 83 5.40 -10.01 4.68
C ASN A 83 6.26 -11.17 5.16
N PHE A 84 6.80 -11.90 4.19
CA PHE A 84 7.77 -12.96 4.40
C PHE A 84 9.00 -12.68 3.54
N GLY A 85 10.18 -12.93 4.10
CA GLY A 85 11.45 -12.90 3.37
C GLY A 85 12.32 -14.08 3.76
N LYS A 86 13.08 -14.63 2.81
CA LYS A 86 14.10 -15.62 3.10
C LYS A 86 15.26 -15.60 2.11
N GLN A 87 16.50 -15.61 2.59
CA GLN A 87 17.67 -15.87 1.73
C GLN A 87 17.91 -17.38 1.62
N VAL A 88 18.10 -17.87 0.39
CA VAL A 88 18.47 -19.26 0.08
C VAL A 88 19.58 -19.26 -0.96
N GLY A 89 20.82 -19.36 -0.52
CA GLY A 89 21.98 -19.26 -1.41
C GLY A 89 22.04 -17.88 -2.06
N ASP A 90 22.04 -17.82 -3.38
CA ASP A 90 22.00 -16.58 -4.17
C ASP A 90 20.57 -16.06 -4.42
N LEU A 91 19.54 -16.80 -4.00
CA LEU A 91 18.14 -16.46 -4.22
C LEU A 91 17.51 -15.82 -2.99
N LYS A 92 16.89 -14.65 -3.17
CA LYS A 92 16.01 -14.02 -2.19
C LYS A 92 14.57 -14.39 -2.50
N LEU A 93 13.93 -15.10 -1.58
CA LEU A 93 12.50 -15.40 -1.62
C LEU A 93 11.73 -14.34 -0.82
N GLY A 94 10.58 -13.96 -1.34
CA GLY A 94 9.67 -13.02 -0.69
C GLY A 94 8.22 -13.48 -0.78
N GLY A 95 7.36 -12.88 0.01
CA GLY A 95 5.93 -13.07 -0.11
C GLY A 95 5.15 -12.02 0.64
N ARG A 96 3.93 -11.74 0.16
CA ARG A 96 3.00 -10.82 0.80
C ARG A 96 1.59 -11.38 0.76
N SER A 97 0.92 -11.27 1.90
CA SER A 97 -0.51 -11.48 2.04
C SER A 97 -1.11 -10.23 2.68
N SER A 98 -1.94 -9.49 1.95
CA SER A 98 -2.58 -8.28 2.44
C SER A 98 -4.06 -8.26 2.14
N PHE A 99 -4.81 -7.66 3.05
CA PHE A 99 -6.26 -7.67 3.04
C PHE A 99 -6.82 -6.28 3.21
N TRP A 100 -7.83 -5.96 2.41
CA TRP A 100 -8.73 -4.85 2.68
C TRP A 100 -9.59 -5.18 3.88
N VAL A 101 -9.78 -4.19 4.76
CA VAL A 101 -10.67 -4.32 5.91
C VAL A 101 -11.71 -3.20 5.86
N THR A 102 -12.98 -3.58 5.78
CA THR A 102 -14.08 -2.64 5.99
C THR A 102 -14.55 -2.63 7.42
N ILE A 103 -14.94 -1.44 7.88
CA ILE A 103 -15.47 -1.15 9.22
C ILE A 103 -16.60 -0.11 9.12
N ASN A 104 -17.20 0.02 7.93
CA ASN A 104 -18.18 1.06 7.66
C ASN A 104 -19.49 0.75 8.37
N ASP A 105 -20.03 1.78 9.01
CA ASP A 105 -21.37 1.78 9.54
C ASP A 105 -22.39 2.30 8.49
N SER A 106 -23.59 1.74 8.50
CA SER A 106 -24.66 2.10 7.57
C SER A 106 -25.83 2.75 8.32
N GLU A 107 -26.93 3.01 7.61
CA GLU A 107 -28.14 3.54 8.27
C GLU A 107 -28.95 2.45 8.93
N SER A 108 -29.07 1.30 8.26
CA SER A 108 -29.94 0.21 8.65
C SER A 108 -29.22 -0.88 9.45
N ASN A 109 -27.89 -0.91 9.36
CA ASN A 109 -27.03 -1.92 9.98
C ASN A 109 -25.89 -1.22 10.72
N GLY A 110 -25.57 -1.71 11.93
CA GLY A 110 -24.40 -1.28 12.68
C GLY A 110 -23.09 -1.66 11.99
N THR A 111 -21.96 -1.31 12.62
CA THR A 111 -20.61 -1.59 12.11
C THR A 111 -20.46 -3.02 11.62
N GLU A 112 -20.28 -3.19 10.32
CA GLU A 112 -20.01 -4.48 9.69
C GLU A 112 -18.55 -4.56 9.27
N THR A 113 -17.94 -5.73 9.47
CA THR A 113 -16.58 -6.01 9.05
C THR A 113 -16.55 -6.98 7.89
N GLY A 114 -15.67 -6.71 6.94
CA GLY A 114 -15.46 -7.53 5.76
C GLY A 114 -13.99 -7.49 5.37
N ILE A 115 -13.54 -8.61 4.82
CA ILE A 115 -12.14 -8.82 4.43
C ILE A 115 -12.10 -9.24 2.96
N ASP A 116 -11.32 -8.55 2.14
CA ASP A 116 -11.06 -8.93 0.75
C ASP A 116 -9.54 -8.97 0.49
N VAL A 117 -9.09 -9.88 -0.38
CA VAL A 117 -7.67 -10.04 -0.69
C VAL A 117 -7.18 -8.87 -1.55
N ARG A 118 -6.32 -8.01 -0.97
CA ARG A 118 -5.67 -6.90 -1.67
C ARG A 118 -4.46 -7.40 -2.46
N GLN A 119 -3.52 -8.07 -1.80
CA GLN A 119 -2.34 -8.68 -2.42
C GLN A 119 -2.17 -10.10 -1.88
N PHE A 120 -1.79 -11.03 -2.75
CA PHE A 120 -1.41 -12.37 -2.37
C PHE A 120 -0.43 -12.92 -3.39
N TYR A 121 0.85 -12.80 -3.10
CA TYR A 121 1.91 -13.16 -4.03
C TYR A 121 3.15 -13.68 -3.32
N ALA A 122 3.98 -14.38 -4.09
CA ALA A 122 5.35 -14.72 -3.75
C ALA A 122 6.31 -14.04 -4.73
N THR A 123 7.53 -13.78 -4.29
CA THR A 123 8.61 -13.31 -5.15
C THR A 123 9.82 -14.22 -5.05
N ALA A 124 10.56 -14.30 -6.14
CA ALA A 124 11.91 -14.82 -6.16
C ALA A 124 12.78 -13.74 -6.81
N ALA A 125 13.97 -13.50 -6.27
CA ALA A 125 14.87 -12.48 -6.79
C ALA A 125 16.34 -12.88 -6.68
N ASN A 126 17.17 -12.43 -7.62
CA ASN A 126 18.62 -12.42 -7.48
C ASN A 126 19.26 -11.25 -8.24
N GLU A 127 20.58 -11.10 -8.15
CA GLU A 127 21.29 -9.95 -8.73
C GLU A 127 21.30 -9.94 -10.27
N GLN A 128 21.23 -11.11 -10.91
CA GLN A 128 21.41 -11.26 -12.36
C GLN A 128 20.15 -10.93 -13.15
N TRP A 129 18.96 -11.20 -12.60
CA TRP A 129 17.69 -11.03 -13.33
C TRP A 129 16.64 -10.19 -12.58
N GLY A 130 16.94 -9.68 -11.39
CA GLY A 130 16.01 -8.85 -10.63
C GLY A 130 15.00 -9.69 -9.85
N GLU A 131 13.73 -9.30 -9.87
CA GLU A 131 12.65 -9.98 -9.13
C GLU A 131 11.53 -10.43 -10.07
N VAL A 132 11.02 -11.65 -9.83
CA VAL A 132 9.84 -12.20 -10.49
C VAL A 132 8.77 -12.41 -9.42
N LEU A 133 7.59 -11.85 -9.67
CA LEU A 133 6.41 -11.95 -8.82
C LEU A 133 5.41 -12.96 -9.38
N PHE A 134 4.89 -13.81 -8.49
CA PHE A 134 3.87 -14.80 -8.80
C PHE A 134 2.65 -14.57 -7.90
N GLY A 135 1.51 -14.20 -8.48
CA GLY A 135 0.26 -14.05 -7.74
C GLY A 135 -0.47 -12.75 -8.05
N LYS A 136 -1.26 -12.29 -7.08
CA LYS A 136 -2.07 -11.07 -7.18
C LYS A 136 -1.32 -9.90 -6.54
N ASP A 137 -0.96 -8.93 -7.36
CA ASP A 137 -0.47 -7.61 -6.95
C ASP A 137 -1.06 -6.51 -7.84
N PHE A 138 -0.68 -5.25 -7.64
CA PHE A 138 -1.09 -4.15 -8.51
C PHE A 138 -0.61 -4.39 -9.94
N GLY A 139 -1.54 -4.30 -10.89
CA GLY A 139 -1.22 -4.36 -12.30
C GLY A 139 -0.32 -3.20 -12.71
N LEU A 140 0.63 -3.46 -13.61
CA LEU A 140 1.55 -2.45 -14.11
C LEU A 140 0.87 -1.38 -14.98
N PHE A 141 -0.32 -1.66 -15.53
CA PHE A 141 -0.96 -0.82 -16.55
C PHE A 141 -2.36 -0.28 -16.19
N GLY A 142 -2.81 -0.45 -14.94
CA GLY A 142 -4.13 0.03 -14.49
C GLY A 142 -5.29 -0.84 -14.95
#